data_AF-A0A9P3JA40-F1
#
_entry.id   AF-A0A9P3JA40-F1
#
_cell.length_a   1.000
_cell.length_b   1.000
_cell.length_c   1.000
_cell.angle_alpha   90.00
_cell.angle_beta   90.00
_cell.angle_gamma   90.00
#
_symmetry.space_group_name_H-M   'P 1'
#
loop_
_entity.id
_entity.type
_entity.pdbx_description
1 polymer ?
#
loop_
_entity_poly.entity_id
_entity_poly.type
_entity_poly.pdbx_seq_one_letter_code
_entity_poly.pdbx_strand_id
1 'polypeptide(L)'
;MAAAAGRNRTADGGGTSARRPSHARSQTKIFWLSLLLLKFPTTAVQTIAAFESVQKRSAARREAKARSRIIWLFTQYLLSLLAGQPPPPTPAQTERPRLILLPANALGATCLDGSPPGYYFRPGTGAGKRMWHIYLPGGAWCGSAADCVARSKTWLGSSTFYPDDPNSEVIRPPFNGMLSSNSTHNPPFYSWNLVRPIYCDGGGFAGTTGRLDVGNGTGLHLSGWKIMRAIMADLKANRGIKSAAQILLSGSSAGGQAVISLCDRIAAAFPWAPTKCIADSGFFIDSKDRWGGFTWRGVAKGVVDMHRPKWSSSCMDGLPKYDQWKCFFPQYTLSSVTTPIFISQTLFDYHAFQIGGILPWNTTYTYQCLREVIRTSKNVTSVIQRKEWSKIAWKTQHCTPLERAALFTAASILLEALGSIIGSKDTVAAFVPAGIVHGMVMLPAWKNPWVQGVSLERAVVEWFANVPSERFIHS
;
A
#
# COMPACT_ATOMS: atom_id res chain seq x y z
N MET A 1 53.46 -17.25 18.32
CA MET A 1 53.61 -18.50 19.12
C MET A 1 52.18 -19.02 19.32
N ALA A 2 51.76 -20.18 18.79
CA ALA A 2 52.22 -21.56 19.04
C ALA A 2 51.76 -22.05 20.44
N ALA A 3 51.24 -23.27 20.65
CA ALA A 3 50.90 -24.46 19.81
C ALA A 3 49.76 -25.24 20.54
N ALA A 4 48.85 -26.08 19.98
CA ALA A 4 48.79 -27.05 18.86
C ALA A 4 48.98 -28.55 19.27
N ALA A 5 48.35 -29.48 18.51
CA ALA A 5 48.33 -30.96 18.64
C ALA A 5 47.54 -31.56 19.85
N GLY A 6 47.06 -32.82 19.85
CA GLY A 6 46.97 -33.92 18.84
C GLY A 6 45.83 -34.91 19.23
N ARG A 7 45.16 -35.70 18.35
CA ARG A 7 45.60 -36.94 17.62
C ARG A 7 46.19 -38.01 18.58
N ASN A 8 45.82 -39.31 18.56
CA ASN A 8 45.44 -40.26 17.49
C ASN A 8 44.49 -41.40 18.01
N ARG A 9 43.73 -42.17 17.18
CA ARG A 9 43.97 -43.55 16.60
C ARG A 9 44.40 -44.63 17.62
N THR A 10 44.01 -45.93 17.54
CA THR A 10 43.80 -46.90 16.42
C THR A 10 42.52 -47.79 16.59
N ALA A 11 41.91 -48.43 15.57
CA ALA A 11 42.20 -49.72 14.87
C ALA A 11 42.20 -50.97 15.79
N ASP A 12 41.74 -52.18 15.44
CA ASP A 12 41.48 -52.90 14.16
C ASP A 12 40.20 -53.80 14.23
N GLY A 13 39.73 -54.58 13.23
CA GLY A 13 40.11 -54.75 11.81
C GLY A 13 39.54 -56.05 11.14
N GLY A 14 39.73 -56.21 9.82
CA GLY A 14 39.43 -57.43 9.01
C GLY A 14 37.98 -57.59 8.53
N GLY A 15 37.63 -58.11 7.34
CA GLY A 15 38.36 -58.65 6.16
C GLY A 15 37.31 -59.24 5.17
N THR A 16 37.53 -59.64 3.90
CA THR A 16 38.70 -59.74 3.01
C THR A 16 38.25 -59.85 1.53
N SER A 17 39.10 -59.48 0.54
CA SER A 17 39.11 -59.99 -0.88
C SER A 17 37.88 -59.70 -1.78
N ALA A 18 37.92 -59.42 -3.10
CA ALA A 18 38.89 -58.83 -4.07
C ALA A 18 38.03 -58.41 -5.31
N ARG A 19 38.46 -58.00 -6.53
CA ARG A 19 39.72 -57.96 -7.33
C ARG A 19 39.72 -56.65 -8.19
N ARG A 20 40.63 -56.52 -9.17
CA ARG A 20 40.66 -55.52 -10.28
C ARG A 20 40.48 -56.25 -11.64
N PRO A 21 40.30 -55.61 -12.83
CA PRO A 21 40.31 -54.18 -13.23
C PRO A 21 38.90 -53.70 -13.72
N SER A 22 38.57 -52.94 -14.79
CA SER A 22 39.28 -52.35 -15.96
C SER A 22 38.46 -51.20 -16.63
N HIS A 23 39.01 -50.55 -17.66
CA HIS A 23 38.35 -49.55 -18.55
C HIS A 23 37.26 -50.21 -19.47
N ALA A 24 36.22 -49.54 -19.98
CA ALA A 24 36.29 -48.51 -21.04
C ALA A 24 34.91 -47.84 -21.35
N ARG A 25 34.90 -46.84 -22.25
CA ARG A 25 33.69 -46.13 -22.75
C ARG A 25 32.94 -46.96 -23.82
N SER A 26 31.61 -46.83 -23.91
CA SER A 26 30.93 -46.22 -25.09
C SER A 26 29.40 -46.08 -24.91
N GLN A 27 28.76 -45.37 -25.85
CA GLN A 27 27.33 -45.02 -25.93
C GLN A 27 26.47 -46.14 -26.55
N THR A 28 25.13 -46.07 -26.38
CA THR A 28 24.11 -45.96 -27.47
C THR A 28 22.75 -46.64 -27.15
N LYS A 29 21.63 -45.92 -27.35
CA LYS A 29 20.20 -46.31 -27.59
C LYS A 29 19.64 -47.58 -26.91
N ILE A 30 18.64 -47.50 -26.01
CA ILE A 30 17.19 -47.39 -26.31
C ILE A 30 16.67 -48.42 -27.33
N PHE A 31 15.89 -49.43 -26.89
CA PHE A 31 14.56 -49.85 -27.44
C PHE A 31 13.98 -51.05 -26.63
N TRP A 32 12.72 -50.94 -26.14
CA TRP A 32 11.77 -51.95 -25.56
C TRP A 32 12.26 -52.99 -24.52
N LEU A 33 11.62 -53.27 -23.36
CA LEU A 33 10.24 -53.15 -22.84
C LEU A 33 9.30 -54.31 -23.26
N SER A 34 9.14 -55.32 -22.39
CA SER A 34 7.97 -56.22 -22.31
C SER A 34 7.93 -57.01 -20.99
N LEU A 35 6.72 -57.47 -20.61
CA LEU A 35 6.37 -58.31 -19.43
C LEU A 35 6.45 -57.67 -18.03
N LEU A 36 5.47 -56.81 -17.70
CA LEU A 36 4.69 -56.92 -16.45
C LEU A 36 3.38 -56.11 -16.52
N LEU A 37 2.49 -56.48 -17.45
CA LEU A 37 1.12 -55.95 -17.52
C LEU A 37 0.14 -56.94 -16.87
N LEU A 38 -0.30 -56.65 -15.64
CA LEU A 38 -1.44 -57.33 -15.03
C LEU A 38 -2.32 -56.32 -14.26
N LYS A 39 -3.59 -56.22 -14.70
CA LYS A 39 -4.75 -55.67 -13.98
C LYS A 39 -4.72 -54.18 -13.60
N PHE A 40 -4.99 -53.33 -14.60
CA PHE A 40 -5.83 -52.13 -14.41
C PHE A 40 -7.12 -52.28 -15.26
N PRO A 41 -8.28 -51.78 -14.81
CA PRO A 41 -9.54 -51.94 -15.54
C PRO A 41 -9.59 -51.08 -16.82
N THR A 42 -10.13 -51.66 -17.89
CA THR A 42 -10.21 -51.07 -19.24
C THR A 42 -10.97 -49.74 -19.31
N THR A 43 -11.90 -49.51 -18.36
CA THR A 43 -12.68 -48.27 -18.24
C THR A 43 -11.82 -47.03 -17.93
N ALA A 44 -10.69 -47.19 -17.23
CA ALA A 44 -9.81 -46.06 -16.87
C ALA A 44 -9.04 -45.51 -18.09
N VAL A 45 -8.56 -46.40 -18.97
CA VAL A 45 -7.85 -46.00 -20.19
C VAL A 45 -8.79 -45.30 -21.16
N GLN A 46 -10.02 -45.80 -21.30
CA GLN A 46 -11.04 -45.20 -22.16
C GLN A 46 -11.47 -43.80 -21.69
N THR A 47 -11.62 -43.58 -20.37
CA THR A 47 -11.97 -42.26 -19.82
C THR A 47 -10.85 -41.22 -19.97
N ILE A 48 -9.59 -41.62 -19.81
CA ILE A 48 -8.45 -40.71 -20.05
C ILE A 48 -8.35 -40.32 -21.54
N ALA A 49 -8.46 -41.30 -22.45
CA ALA A 49 -8.46 -41.03 -23.89
C ALA A 49 -9.63 -40.14 -24.33
N ALA A 50 -10.83 -40.35 -23.77
CA ALA A 50 -11.98 -39.49 -23.99
C ALA A 50 -11.71 -38.04 -23.52
N PHE A 51 -11.17 -37.88 -22.31
CA PHE A 51 -10.86 -36.56 -21.73
C PHE A 51 -9.79 -35.80 -22.53
N GLU A 52 -8.73 -36.48 -22.98
CA GLU A 52 -7.76 -35.89 -23.92
C GLU A 52 -8.41 -35.46 -25.22
N SER A 53 -9.31 -36.26 -25.79
CA SER A 53 -10.01 -35.91 -27.04
C SER A 53 -10.88 -34.67 -26.87
N VAL A 54 -11.51 -34.49 -25.70
CA VAL A 54 -12.30 -33.30 -25.35
C VAL A 54 -11.39 -32.09 -25.12
N GLN A 55 -10.26 -32.25 -24.41
CA GLN A 55 -9.25 -31.20 -24.25
C GLN A 55 -8.74 -30.72 -25.61
N LYS A 56 -8.32 -31.62 -26.50
CA LYS A 56 -7.82 -31.32 -27.86
C LYS A 56 -8.89 -30.63 -28.72
N ARG A 57 -10.15 -31.10 -28.71
CA ARG A 57 -11.29 -30.42 -29.37
C ARG A 57 -11.56 -29.03 -28.77
N SER A 58 -11.39 -28.84 -27.46
CA SER A 58 -11.57 -27.55 -26.79
C SER A 58 -10.44 -26.55 -27.08
N ALA A 59 -9.21 -27.02 -27.31
CA ALA A 59 -8.09 -26.21 -27.75
C ALA A 59 -8.30 -25.74 -29.19
N ALA A 60 -8.60 -26.67 -30.11
CA ALA A 60 -8.92 -26.36 -31.51
C ALA A 60 -10.11 -25.38 -31.63
N ARG A 61 -11.17 -25.53 -30.81
CA ARG A 61 -12.29 -24.56 -30.77
C ARG A 61 -11.90 -23.19 -30.20
N ARG A 62 -10.92 -23.12 -29.29
CA ARG A 62 -10.38 -21.85 -28.76
C ARG A 62 -9.51 -21.16 -29.82
N GLU A 63 -8.63 -21.88 -30.49
CA GLU A 63 -7.85 -21.35 -31.62
C GLU A 63 -8.74 -20.91 -32.78
N ALA A 64 -9.75 -21.69 -33.16
CA ALA A 64 -10.71 -21.29 -34.20
C ALA A 64 -11.41 -19.98 -33.82
N LYS A 65 -11.94 -19.85 -32.60
CA LYS A 65 -12.53 -18.58 -32.12
C LYS A 65 -11.53 -17.43 -32.05
N ALA A 66 -10.26 -17.69 -31.74
CA ALA A 66 -9.20 -16.67 -31.76
C ALA A 66 -8.90 -16.21 -33.20
N ARG A 67 -8.72 -17.14 -34.15
CA ARG A 67 -8.52 -16.84 -35.58
C ARG A 67 -9.72 -16.10 -36.16
N SER A 68 -10.96 -16.53 -35.88
CA SER A 68 -12.17 -15.79 -36.30
C SER A 68 -12.24 -14.39 -35.70
N ARG A 69 -11.83 -14.18 -34.44
CA ARG A 69 -11.74 -12.82 -33.85
C ARG A 69 -10.66 -11.96 -34.50
N ILE A 70 -9.49 -12.53 -34.79
CA ILE A 70 -8.42 -11.81 -35.50
C ILE A 70 -8.88 -11.42 -36.89
N ILE A 71 -9.48 -12.34 -37.65
CA ILE A 71 -10.05 -12.08 -38.98
C ILE A 71 -11.13 -10.99 -38.91
N TRP A 72 -12.04 -11.04 -37.94
CA TRP A 72 -13.09 -10.04 -37.75
C TRP A 72 -12.54 -8.64 -37.41
N LEU A 73 -11.51 -8.56 -36.56
CA LEU A 73 -10.82 -7.30 -36.28
C LEU A 73 -10.06 -6.78 -37.52
N PHE A 74 -9.47 -7.67 -38.32
CA PHE A 74 -8.77 -7.31 -39.55
C PHE A 74 -9.72 -6.86 -40.66
N THR A 75 -10.91 -7.47 -40.78
CA THR A 75 -11.94 -6.99 -41.72
C THR A 75 -12.60 -5.70 -41.25
N GLN A 76 -12.82 -5.49 -39.95
CA GLN A 76 -13.23 -4.17 -39.45
C GLN A 76 -12.17 -3.09 -39.72
N TYR A 77 -10.88 -3.41 -39.57
CA TYR A 77 -9.79 -2.49 -39.91
C TYR A 77 -9.76 -2.15 -41.41
N LEU A 78 -9.85 -3.16 -42.29
CA LEU A 78 -9.96 -2.96 -43.74
C LEU A 78 -11.22 -2.16 -44.14
N LEU A 79 -12.37 -2.42 -43.51
CA LEU A 79 -13.58 -1.64 -43.71
C LEU A 79 -13.41 -0.18 -43.25
N SER A 80 -12.69 0.08 -42.16
CA SER A 80 -12.40 1.47 -41.72
C SER A 80 -11.50 2.23 -42.69
N LEU A 81 -10.52 1.54 -43.31
CA LEU A 81 -9.66 2.11 -44.37
C LEU A 81 -10.46 2.42 -45.65
N LEU A 82 -11.42 1.57 -46.02
CA LEU A 82 -12.29 1.78 -47.19
C LEU A 82 -13.38 2.84 -46.95
N ALA A 83 -13.82 3.02 -45.71
CA ALA A 83 -14.87 3.97 -45.35
C ALA A 83 -14.40 5.43 -45.22
N GLY A 84 -13.09 5.70 -45.35
CA GLY A 84 -12.53 7.05 -45.25
C GLY A 84 -12.71 7.73 -43.88
N GLN A 85 -13.16 7.00 -42.86
CA GLN A 85 -13.32 7.56 -41.52
C GLN A 85 -11.95 7.80 -40.89
N PRO A 86 -11.74 8.92 -40.18
CA PRO A 86 -10.51 9.12 -39.42
C PRO A 86 -10.37 7.98 -38.41
N PRO A 87 -9.16 7.45 -38.18
CA PRO A 87 -8.95 6.38 -37.21
C PRO A 87 -9.50 6.81 -35.84
N PRO A 88 -10.15 5.90 -35.09
CA PRO A 88 -10.70 6.24 -33.78
C PRO A 88 -9.58 6.85 -32.93
N PRO A 89 -9.81 8.00 -32.27
CA PRO A 89 -8.76 8.82 -31.70
C PRO A 89 -7.90 7.97 -30.78
N THR A 90 -6.61 7.82 -31.15
CA THR A 90 -5.65 7.00 -30.41
C THR A 90 -5.74 7.38 -28.93
N PRO A 91 -5.97 6.43 -28.00
CA PRO A 91 -6.23 6.75 -26.61
C PRO A 91 -5.15 7.69 -26.09
N ALA A 92 -5.54 8.96 -25.86
CA ALA A 92 -4.58 10.06 -25.72
C ALA A 92 -3.60 9.69 -24.61
N GLN A 93 -2.32 9.54 -24.95
CA GLN A 93 -1.33 8.95 -24.06
C GLN A 93 -1.29 9.76 -22.77
N THR A 94 -1.93 9.24 -21.73
CA THR A 94 -2.14 9.98 -20.48
C THR A 94 -0.78 10.32 -19.93
N GLU A 95 -0.49 11.61 -19.75
CA GLU A 95 0.87 12.05 -19.48
C GLU A 95 1.47 11.29 -18.29
N ARG A 96 2.68 10.76 -18.49
CA ARG A 96 3.37 10.01 -17.44
C ARG A 96 3.72 10.98 -16.29
N PRO A 97 3.50 10.61 -15.02
CA PRO A 97 3.97 11.41 -13.90
C PRO A 97 5.49 11.63 -14.01
N ARG A 98 5.93 12.89 -13.94
CA ARG A 98 7.35 13.26 -13.97
C ARG A 98 7.78 13.79 -12.61
N LEU A 99 9.00 13.51 -12.19
CA LEU A 99 9.56 14.11 -10.98
C LEU A 99 9.81 15.61 -11.21
N ILE A 100 9.43 16.43 -10.23
CA ILE A 100 9.74 17.85 -10.16
C ILE A 100 10.45 18.07 -8.82
N LEU A 101 11.76 18.28 -8.86
CA LEU A 101 12.52 18.79 -7.73
C LEU A 101 12.29 20.30 -7.62
N LEU A 102 12.11 20.78 -6.39
CA LEU A 102 12.04 22.20 -6.09
C LEU A 102 13.45 22.82 -6.03
N PRO A 103 13.60 24.14 -6.21
CA PRO A 103 14.87 24.82 -5.98
C PRO A 103 15.44 24.49 -4.59
N ALA A 104 16.77 24.29 -4.52
CA ALA A 104 17.43 23.96 -3.28
C ALA A 104 17.09 24.99 -2.17
N ASN A 105 16.72 24.50 -0.99
CA ASN A 105 16.33 25.30 0.16
C ASN A 105 15.12 26.24 -0.06
N ALA A 106 14.24 25.97 -1.04
CA ALA A 106 13.01 26.75 -1.26
C ALA A 106 12.15 26.82 0.02
N LEU A 107 11.89 28.04 0.53
CA LEU A 107 11.23 28.29 1.84
C LEU A 107 11.89 27.58 3.04
N GLY A 108 13.19 27.28 2.96
CA GLY A 108 13.92 26.53 3.98
C GLY A 108 13.68 25.01 3.95
N ALA A 109 13.15 24.48 2.84
CA ALA A 109 12.75 23.07 2.72
C ALA A 109 13.84 22.19 2.10
N THR A 110 14.10 21.06 2.76
CA THR A 110 15.10 20.04 2.42
C THR A 110 14.62 18.68 2.95
N CYS A 111 14.98 17.59 2.27
CA CYS A 111 14.87 16.22 2.79
C CYS A 111 15.80 16.00 4.00
N LEU A 112 15.67 14.88 4.74
CA LEU A 112 16.44 14.58 5.97
C LEU A 112 17.97 14.74 5.81
N ASP A 113 18.51 14.40 4.64
CA ASP A 113 19.94 14.51 4.28
C ASP A 113 20.38 15.92 3.83
N GLY A 114 19.45 16.86 3.66
CA GLY A 114 19.69 18.20 3.10
C GLY A 114 19.39 18.33 1.60
N SER A 115 19.07 17.25 0.89
CA SER A 115 18.77 17.28 -0.56
C SER A 115 17.48 18.07 -0.88
N PRO A 116 17.33 18.63 -2.11
CA PRO A 116 16.15 19.38 -2.49
C PRO A 116 14.91 18.47 -2.50
N PRO A 117 13.78 18.90 -1.91
CA PRO A 117 12.54 18.12 -1.92
C PRO A 117 11.86 18.23 -3.29
N GLY A 118 10.88 17.37 -3.55
CA GLY A 118 10.16 17.36 -4.81
C GLY A 118 8.82 16.64 -4.76
N TYR A 119 8.20 16.50 -5.92
CA TYR A 119 6.96 15.77 -6.08
C TYR A 119 6.82 15.28 -7.53
N TYR A 120 6.12 14.17 -7.74
CA TYR A 120 5.71 13.74 -9.07
C TYR A 120 4.47 14.50 -9.50
N PHE A 121 4.46 14.97 -10.74
CA PHE A 121 3.33 15.67 -11.35
C PHE A 121 2.85 15.00 -12.63
N ARG A 122 1.53 14.82 -12.76
CA ARG A 122 0.83 14.53 -14.01
C ARG A 122 -0.27 15.58 -14.21
N PRO A 123 -0.30 16.35 -15.31
CA PRO A 123 -1.37 17.30 -15.58
C PRO A 123 -2.70 16.57 -15.89
N GLY A 124 -3.81 17.23 -15.59
CA GLY A 124 -5.15 16.71 -15.87
C GLY A 124 -5.55 16.82 -17.35
N THR A 125 -6.54 16.02 -17.75
CA THR A 125 -7.07 15.96 -19.12
C THR A 125 -8.58 16.22 -19.15
N GLY A 126 -9.08 16.80 -20.25
CA GLY A 126 -10.50 17.19 -20.37
C GLY A 126 -10.98 18.06 -19.20
N ALA A 127 -12.14 17.73 -18.64
CA ALA A 127 -12.69 18.37 -17.43
C ALA A 127 -11.77 18.23 -16.19
N GLY A 128 -10.99 17.14 -16.12
CA GLY A 128 -10.02 16.88 -15.04
C GLY A 128 -8.90 17.91 -14.93
N LYS A 129 -8.69 18.78 -15.95
CA LYS A 129 -7.77 19.93 -15.89
C LYS A 129 -8.01 20.88 -14.72
N ARG A 130 -9.25 21.00 -14.21
CA ARG A 130 -9.57 21.82 -13.03
C ARG A 130 -9.71 21.02 -11.73
N MET A 131 -9.51 19.71 -11.79
CA MET A 131 -9.63 18.81 -10.64
C MET A 131 -8.23 18.39 -10.19
N TRP A 132 -7.98 18.37 -8.88
CA TRP A 132 -6.65 18.19 -8.32
C TRP A 132 -6.63 17.10 -7.26
N HIS A 133 -5.72 16.14 -7.41
CA HIS A 133 -5.47 15.06 -6.46
C HIS A 133 -4.07 15.21 -5.90
N ILE A 134 -3.95 15.53 -4.60
CA ILE A 134 -2.69 15.55 -3.86
C ILE A 134 -2.61 14.25 -3.06
N TYR A 135 -1.67 13.37 -3.38
CA TYR A 135 -1.46 12.10 -2.67
C TYR A 135 -0.19 12.11 -1.82
N LEU A 136 -0.33 11.94 -0.50
CA LEU A 136 0.76 11.78 0.45
C LEU A 136 1.15 10.29 0.57
N PRO A 137 2.33 9.86 0.07
CA PRO A 137 2.80 8.50 0.29
C PRO A 137 3.27 8.32 1.75
N GLY A 138 3.11 7.10 2.27
CA GLY A 138 3.66 6.71 3.57
C GLY A 138 4.92 5.87 3.48
N GLY A 139 5.44 5.49 4.65
CA GLY A 139 6.68 4.70 4.79
C GLY A 139 7.20 4.72 6.23
N ALA A 140 6.31 4.46 7.20
CA ALA A 140 6.53 4.69 8.63
C ALA A 140 7.12 6.10 8.92
N TRP A 141 7.86 6.23 10.02
CA TRP A 141 8.53 7.47 10.45
C TRP A 141 9.97 7.19 10.91
N CYS A 142 10.68 8.19 11.41
CA CYS A 142 11.83 8.00 12.31
C CYS A 142 11.59 8.76 13.62
N GLY A 143 11.77 8.10 14.77
CA GLY A 143 11.44 8.62 16.10
C GLY A 143 12.64 8.95 16.98
N SER A 144 13.86 8.75 16.49
CA SER A 144 15.11 9.08 17.18
C SER A 144 16.15 9.64 16.20
N ALA A 145 17.20 10.28 16.73
CA ALA A 145 18.33 10.74 15.93
C ALA A 145 19.01 9.60 15.15
N ALA A 146 19.18 8.43 15.77
CA ALA A 146 19.78 7.26 15.13
C ALA A 146 18.92 6.74 13.97
N ASP A 147 17.60 6.61 14.18
CA ASP A 147 16.66 6.17 13.13
C ASP A 147 16.63 7.16 11.96
N CYS A 148 16.62 8.46 12.25
CA CYS A 148 16.59 9.48 11.20
C CYS A 148 17.93 9.56 10.44
N VAL A 149 19.08 9.33 11.09
CA VAL A 149 20.38 9.19 10.40
C VAL A 149 20.40 7.96 9.52
N ALA A 150 19.91 6.81 9.98
CA ALA A 150 19.79 5.61 9.15
C ALA A 150 18.85 5.86 7.94
N ARG A 151 17.70 6.49 8.18
CA ARG A 151 16.69 6.81 7.17
C ARG A 151 17.17 7.83 6.14
N SER A 152 17.98 8.82 6.52
CA SER A 152 18.53 9.84 5.60
C SER A 152 19.27 9.22 4.40
N LYS A 153 19.90 8.06 4.61
CA LYS A 153 20.70 7.31 3.62
C LYS A 153 19.83 6.44 2.69
N THR A 154 18.55 6.78 2.52
CA THR A 154 17.57 6.00 1.76
C THR A 154 16.57 6.90 1.01
N TRP A 155 15.80 6.31 0.10
CA TRP A 155 14.67 6.98 -0.56
C TRP A 155 13.60 7.53 0.39
N LEU A 156 13.59 7.11 1.67
CA LEU A 156 12.69 7.64 2.71
C LEU A 156 13.28 8.84 3.48
N GLY A 157 14.44 9.34 3.06
CA GLY A 157 15.14 10.47 3.68
C GLY A 157 15.95 11.36 2.74
N SER A 158 16.05 11.02 1.44
CA SER A 158 16.80 11.78 0.44
C SER A 158 16.11 11.75 -0.93
N SER A 159 16.18 12.85 -1.69
CA SER A 159 15.65 12.91 -3.05
C SER A 159 16.55 12.25 -4.10
N THR A 160 17.83 11.99 -3.80
CA THR A 160 18.79 11.45 -4.78
C THR A 160 18.52 10.00 -5.20
N PHE A 161 17.61 9.31 -4.51
CA PHE A 161 17.17 7.96 -4.85
C PHE A 161 15.88 7.92 -5.69
N TYR A 162 15.20 9.06 -5.89
CA TYR A 162 13.95 9.10 -6.64
C TYR A 162 14.21 9.22 -8.16
N PRO A 163 13.74 8.26 -8.97
CA PRO A 163 13.98 8.27 -10.42
C PRO A 163 12.89 9.02 -11.19
N ASP A 164 13.24 9.50 -12.38
CA ASP A 164 12.28 10.13 -13.29
C ASP A 164 11.25 9.17 -13.89
N ASP A 165 11.56 7.86 -14.01
CA ASP A 165 10.63 6.86 -14.51
C ASP A 165 9.57 6.50 -13.46
N PRO A 166 8.27 6.82 -13.67
CA PRO A 166 7.20 6.53 -12.73
C PRO A 166 6.92 5.03 -12.55
N ASN A 167 7.51 4.15 -13.37
CA ASN A 167 7.35 2.69 -13.26
C ASN A 167 8.40 2.03 -12.35
N SER A 168 9.44 2.77 -11.92
CA SER A 168 10.55 2.20 -11.14
C SER A 168 10.10 1.65 -9.79
N GLU A 169 10.64 0.49 -9.40
CA GLU A 169 10.33 -0.19 -8.15
C GLU A 169 10.71 0.59 -6.88
N VAL A 170 11.51 1.66 -6.99
CA VAL A 170 11.80 2.57 -5.86
C VAL A 170 10.57 3.40 -5.48
N ILE A 171 9.68 3.66 -6.45
CA ILE A 171 8.48 4.48 -6.25
C ILE A 171 7.40 3.62 -5.57
N ARG A 172 7.44 3.59 -4.24
CA ARG A 172 6.51 2.79 -3.41
C ARG A 172 5.51 3.69 -2.68
N PRO A 173 4.20 3.40 -2.72
CA PRO A 173 3.53 2.49 -3.68
C PRO A 173 3.65 3.00 -5.14
N PRO A 174 3.46 2.15 -6.17
CA PRO A 174 3.42 2.59 -7.57
C PRO A 174 2.19 3.47 -7.87
N PHE A 175 2.12 4.06 -9.08
CA PHE A 175 0.97 4.87 -9.55
C PHE A 175 -0.27 4.03 -9.94
N ASN A 176 -0.69 3.15 -9.02
CA ASN A 176 -1.83 2.26 -9.15
C ASN A 176 -3.03 2.74 -8.30
N GLY A 177 -4.13 1.99 -8.38
CA GLY A 177 -5.36 2.31 -7.67
C GLY A 177 -5.90 3.69 -8.03
N MET A 178 -6.26 4.47 -7.02
CA MET A 178 -6.72 5.87 -7.15
C MET A 178 -5.70 6.82 -7.81
N LEU A 179 -4.43 6.43 -8.01
CA LEU A 179 -3.44 7.25 -8.74
C LEU A 179 -3.30 6.88 -10.22
N SER A 180 -3.89 5.76 -10.66
CA SER A 180 -3.79 5.31 -12.04
C SER A 180 -4.42 6.32 -13.01
N SER A 181 -3.82 6.53 -14.18
CA SER A 181 -4.42 7.29 -15.28
C SER A 181 -5.30 6.45 -16.20
N ASN A 182 -5.42 5.14 -15.93
CA ASN A 182 -6.29 4.25 -16.68
C ASN A 182 -7.72 4.30 -16.11
N SER A 183 -8.68 4.78 -16.90
CA SER A 183 -10.10 4.94 -16.50
C SER A 183 -10.80 3.63 -16.12
N THR A 184 -10.33 2.46 -16.55
CA THR A 184 -10.87 1.16 -16.09
C THR A 184 -10.43 0.84 -14.66
N HIS A 185 -9.21 1.23 -14.28
CA HIS A 185 -8.67 1.04 -12.92
C HIS A 185 -9.02 2.18 -11.97
N ASN A 186 -9.27 3.39 -12.48
CA ASN A 186 -9.57 4.58 -11.69
C ASN A 186 -10.69 5.45 -12.31
N PRO A 187 -11.92 4.93 -12.52
CA PRO A 187 -13.01 5.69 -13.13
C PRO A 187 -13.24 7.12 -12.57
N PRO A 188 -13.18 7.39 -11.24
CA PRO A 188 -13.46 8.72 -10.74
C PRO A 188 -12.30 9.74 -10.89
N PHE A 189 -11.04 9.32 -10.80
CA PHE A 189 -9.91 10.26 -10.66
C PHE A 189 -8.83 10.19 -11.77
N TYR A 190 -8.96 9.30 -12.76
CA TYR A 190 -7.90 9.06 -13.76
C TYR A 190 -7.41 10.29 -14.54
N SER A 191 -8.32 11.24 -14.82
CA SER A 191 -8.10 12.43 -15.64
C SER A 191 -7.67 13.67 -14.83
N TRP A 192 -7.56 13.57 -13.51
CA TRP A 192 -7.26 14.70 -12.63
C TRP A 192 -5.77 15.06 -12.68
N ASN A 193 -5.44 16.31 -12.34
CA ASN A 193 -4.06 16.68 -12.03
C ASN A 193 -3.60 15.88 -10.81
N LEU A 194 -2.57 15.06 -10.95
CA LEU A 194 -1.99 14.30 -9.83
C LEU A 194 -0.70 14.98 -9.37
N VAL A 195 -0.65 15.27 -8.06
CA VAL A 195 0.51 15.74 -7.31
C VAL A 195 0.85 14.69 -6.26
N ARG A 196 2.11 14.23 -6.22
CA ARG A 196 2.58 13.30 -5.19
C ARG A 196 3.93 13.73 -4.63
N PRO A 197 3.98 14.35 -3.44
CA PRO A 197 5.23 14.63 -2.74
C PRO A 197 6.11 13.39 -2.59
N ILE A 198 7.42 13.56 -2.68
CA ILE A 198 8.38 12.53 -2.24
C ILE A 198 8.42 12.51 -0.71
N TYR A 199 8.45 11.33 -0.08
CA TYR A 199 8.38 11.21 1.38
C TYR A 199 9.78 11.09 2.00
N CYS A 200 10.48 12.23 2.03
CA CYS A 200 11.88 12.31 2.43
C CYS A 200 12.13 13.05 3.77
N ASP A 201 11.09 13.44 4.52
CA ASP A 201 11.21 14.11 5.83
C ASP A 201 11.14 13.15 7.02
N GLY A 202 10.52 11.98 6.87
CA GLY A 202 10.35 10.97 7.92
C GLY A 202 9.45 11.38 9.10
N GLY A 203 8.82 12.55 9.04
CA GLY A 203 7.93 13.13 10.05
C GLY A 203 6.48 13.27 9.60
N GLY A 204 6.06 12.47 8.62
CA GLY A 204 4.72 12.51 8.04
C GLY A 204 4.33 13.88 7.48
N PHE A 205 5.24 14.59 6.82
CA PHE A 205 5.02 15.92 6.22
C PHE A 205 4.63 17.05 7.21
N ALA A 206 4.60 16.78 8.52
CA ALA A 206 4.16 17.73 9.54
C ALA A 206 5.32 18.39 10.31
N GLY A 207 6.53 17.81 10.29
CA GLY A 207 7.66 18.24 11.12
C GLY A 207 8.10 19.69 10.95
N THR A 208 8.49 20.34 12.06
CA THR A 208 9.00 21.73 12.08
C THR A 208 10.33 21.93 12.80
N THR A 209 10.91 20.92 13.47
CA THR A 209 12.18 21.04 14.21
C THR A 209 13.32 21.69 13.39
N GLY A 210 13.39 21.50 12.08
CA GLY A 210 14.42 22.11 11.23
C GLY A 210 15.75 21.37 11.30
N ARG A 211 16.88 22.07 11.34
CA ARG A 211 18.20 21.42 11.40
C ARG A 211 18.49 20.93 12.82
N LEU A 212 18.97 19.70 12.93
CA LEU A 212 19.53 19.11 14.14
C LEU A 212 20.91 18.54 13.82
N ASP A 213 21.95 19.11 14.43
CA ASP A 213 23.31 18.55 14.34
C ASP A 213 23.46 17.37 15.31
N VAL A 214 23.88 16.21 14.78
CA VAL A 214 23.88 14.91 15.50
C VAL A 214 25.30 14.34 15.69
N GLY A 215 26.30 15.21 15.67
CA GLY A 215 27.72 14.86 15.78
C GLY A 215 28.36 14.47 14.45
N ASN A 216 29.69 14.33 14.45
CA ASN A 216 30.50 13.86 13.30
C ASN A 216 30.20 14.60 11.97
N GLY A 217 29.95 15.92 12.03
CA GLY A 217 29.59 16.75 10.87
C GLY A 217 28.22 16.44 10.24
N THR A 218 27.48 15.47 10.76
CA THR A 218 26.18 15.04 10.24
C THR A 218 25.08 15.94 10.81
N GLY A 219 24.29 16.54 9.93
CA GLY A 219 23.11 17.33 10.30
C GLY A 219 21.86 16.74 9.66
N LEU A 220 20.82 16.50 10.46
CA LEU A 220 19.49 16.10 10.00
C LEU A 220 18.62 17.32 9.72
N HIS A 221 17.74 17.20 8.73
CA HIS A 221 16.84 18.27 8.31
C HIS A 221 15.37 17.86 8.46
N LEU A 222 14.79 18.11 9.63
CA LEU A 222 13.45 17.72 10.06
C LEU A 222 12.42 18.77 9.61
N SER A 223 12.21 18.85 8.29
CA SER A 223 11.58 19.99 7.60
C SER A 223 10.24 19.71 6.91
N GLY A 224 9.52 18.64 7.29
CA GLY A 224 8.30 18.16 6.61
C GLY A 224 7.26 19.24 6.28
N TRP A 225 6.90 20.11 7.22
CA TRP A 225 5.92 21.17 6.95
C TRP A 225 6.47 22.28 6.03
N LYS A 226 7.78 22.52 6.02
CA LYS A 226 8.41 23.43 5.04
C LYS A 226 8.34 22.83 3.63
N ILE A 227 8.55 21.51 3.49
CA ILE A 227 8.40 20.79 2.22
C ILE A 227 6.98 20.96 1.67
N MET A 228 5.95 20.71 2.49
CA MET A 228 4.56 20.93 2.05
C MET A 228 4.28 22.39 1.68
N ARG A 229 4.80 23.37 2.44
CA ARG A 229 4.69 24.79 2.06
C ARG A 229 5.37 25.10 0.72
N ALA A 230 6.55 24.55 0.46
CA ALA A 230 7.29 24.78 -0.77
C ALA A 230 6.58 24.15 -1.98
N ILE A 231 6.08 22.92 -1.84
CA ILE A 231 5.27 22.26 -2.88
C ILE A 231 4.00 23.07 -3.15
N MET A 232 3.23 23.43 -2.11
CA MET A 232 2.00 24.24 -2.28
C MET A 232 2.27 25.64 -2.85
N ALA A 233 3.47 26.20 -2.70
CA ALA A 233 3.88 27.43 -3.36
C ALA A 233 4.13 27.22 -4.86
N ASP A 234 4.86 26.17 -5.24
CA ASP A 234 5.12 25.83 -6.66
C ASP A 234 3.82 25.49 -7.41
N LEU A 235 2.87 24.76 -6.78
CA LEU A 235 1.56 24.50 -7.40
C LEU A 235 0.80 25.80 -7.74
N LYS A 236 0.93 26.84 -6.89
CA LYS A 236 0.27 28.16 -7.05
C LYS A 236 0.97 29.08 -8.04
N ALA A 237 2.29 28.97 -8.16
CA ALA A 237 3.09 29.77 -9.08
C ALA A 237 3.14 29.15 -10.48
N ASN A 238 3.47 27.85 -10.55
CA ASN A 238 4.03 27.20 -11.73
C ASN A 238 3.17 26.07 -12.32
N ARG A 239 2.12 25.60 -11.61
CA ARG A 239 1.23 24.51 -12.09
C ARG A 239 -0.24 24.88 -12.26
N GLY A 240 -0.64 26.09 -11.85
CA GLY A 240 -1.99 26.61 -12.12
C GLY A 240 -3.11 26.17 -11.17
N ILE A 241 -2.81 25.64 -9.97
CA ILE A 241 -3.85 25.22 -8.99
C ILE A 241 -4.78 26.37 -8.54
N LYS A 242 -4.45 27.62 -8.87
CA LYS A 242 -5.32 28.80 -8.73
C LYS A 242 -6.64 28.69 -9.51
N SER A 243 -6.72 27.85 -10.55
CA SER A 243 -7.96 27.61 -11.34
C SER A 243 -8.76 26.37 -10.89
N ALA A 244 -8.30 25.69 -9.84
CA ALA A 244 -8.93 24.47 -9.32
C ALA A 244 -10.42 24.70 -8.99
N ALA A 245 -11.27 23.79 -9.46
CA ALA A 245 -12.68 23.73 -9.07
C ALA A 245 -12.89 22.83 -7.83
N GLN A 246 -11.97 21.90 -7.58
CA GLN A 246 -12.03 20.93 -6.49
C GLN A 246 -10.64 20.35 -6.22
N ILE A 247 -10.34 20.13 -4.94
CA ILE A 247 -9.14 19.41 -4.48
C ILE A 247 -9.58 18.15 -3.71
N LEU A 248 -8.90 17.05 -3.99
CA LEU A 248 -8.85 15.83 -3.18
C LEU A 248 -7.45 15.70 -2.59
N LEU A 249 -7.35 15.74 -1.27
CA LEU A 249 -6.17 15.28 -0.55
C LEU A 249 -6.38 13.80 -0.21
N SER A 250 -5.43 12.92 -0.49
CA SER A 250 -5.43 11.58 0.10
C SER A 250 -4.04 11.10 0.45
N GLY A 251 -3.94 9.96 1.14
CA GLY A 251 -2.66 9.40 1.55
C GLY A 251 -2.85 8.05 2.22
N SER A 252 -1.83 7.20 2.12
CA SER A 252 -1.85 5.85 2.74
C SER A 252 -0.82 5.75 3.86
N SER A 253 -1.08 4.90 4.87
CA SER A 253 -0.11 4.62 5.95
C SER A 253 0.24 5.88 6.75
N ALA A 254 1.52 6.16 6.98
CA ALA A 254 2.01 7.44 7.52
C ALA A 254 1.50 8.66 6.72
N GLY A 255 1.28 8.52 5.41
CA GLY A 255 0.64 9.55 4.59
C GLY A 255 -0.85 9.72 4.89
N GLY A 256 -1.56 8.66 5.28
CA GLY A 256 -2.96 8.73 5.72
C GLY A 256 -3.12 9.37 7.10
N GLN A 257 -2.21 9.07 8.03
CA GLN A 257 -2.10 9.78 9.31
C GLN A 257 -1.77 11.28 9.08
N ALA A 258 -0.89 11.58 8.11
CA ALA A 258 -0.58 12.94 7.69
C ALA A 258 -1.81 13.66 7.09
N VAL A 259 -2.66 12.97 6.31
CA VAL A 259 -3.95 13.55 5.84
C VAL A 259 -4.80 13.97 7.02
N ILE A 260 -5.06 13.10 8.00
CA ILE A 260 -5.88 13.42 9.18
C ILE A 260 -5.28 14.61 9.95
N SER A 261 -3.95 14.67 10.01
CA SER A 261 -3.20 15.71 10.73
C SER A 261 -3.12 17.07 10.02
N LEU A 262 -3.23 17.10 8.68
CA LEU A 262 -2.95 18.28 7.85
C LEU A 262 -4.11 18.70 6.95
N CYS A 263 -5.22 17.94 6.89
CA CYS A 263 -6.37 18.18 6.01
C CYS A 263 -6.85 19.64 6.03
N ASP A 264 -7.26 20.15 7.20
CA ASP A 264 -7.69 21.54 7.39
C ASP A 264 -6.60 22.56 7.04
N ARG A 265 -5.33 22.25 7.34
CA ARG A 265 -4.18 23.13 7.08
C ARG A 265 -3.83 23.20 5.59
N ILE A 266 -4.17 22.17 4.81
CA ILE A 266 -4.02 22.12 3.35
C ILE A 266 -5.25 22.73 2.68
N ALA A 267 -6.46 22.49 3.18
CA ALA A 267 -7.68 23.16 2.70
C ALA A 267 -7.58 24.69 2.85
N ALA A 268 -7.17 25.17 4.03
CA ALA A 268 -6.90 26.59 4.29
C ALA A 268 -5.75 27.17 3.44
N ALA A 269 -4.90 26.34 2.83
CA ALA A 269 -3.91 26.80 1.88
C ALA A 269 -4.48 27.06 0.47
N PHE A 270 -5.68 26.56 0.14
CA PHE A 270 -6.32 26.70 -1.16
C PHE A 270 -7.78 27.19 -1.06
N PRO A 271 -8.06 28.33 -0.39
CA PRO A 271 -9.42 28.74 0.02
C PRO A 271 -10.39 29.04 -1.14
N TRP A 272 -9.90 29.09 -2.39
CA TRP A 272 -10.73 29.24 -3.59
C TRP A 272 -11.31 27.93 -4.14
N ALA A 273 -10.87 26.78 -3.62
CA ALA A 273 -11.27 25.45 -4.09
C ALA A 273 -11.75 24.58 -2.92
N PRO A 274 -12.97 24.04 -2.96
CA PRO A 274 -13.42 23.02 -2.02
C PRO A 274 -12.40 21.88 -1.93
N THR A 275 -12.08 21.48 -0.71
CA THR A 275 -11.13 20.39 -0.42
C THR A 275 -11.87 19.26 0.28
N LYS A 276 -11.60 18.03 -0.13
CA LYS A 276 -12.04 16.79 0.53
C LYS A 276 -10.83 15.90 0.82
N CYS A 277 -10.88 15.11 1.89
CA CYS A 277 -9.75 14.31 2.38
C CYS A 277 -10.07 12.82 2.44
N ILE A 278 -9.16 11.93 2.01
CA ILE A 278 -9.26 10.48 2.20
C ILE A 278 -8.02 9.96 2.92
N ALA A 279 -8.19 9.44 4.13
CA ALA A 279 -7.12 8.83 4.91
C ALA A 279 -7.21 7.31 4.82
N ASP A 280 -6.25 6.68 4.16
CA ASP A 280 -6.19 5.23 3.92
C ASP A 280 -5.14 4.56 4.82
N SER A 281 -5.51 3.50 5.54
CA SER A 281 -4.62 2.78 6.47
C SER A 281 -3.84 3.71 7.44
N GLY A 282 -4.47 4.81 7.84
CA GLY A 282 -3.88 5.87 8.67
C GLY A 282 -4.44 5.96 10.09
N PHE A 283 -5.42 5.12 10.43
CA PHE A 283 -6.06 5.11 11.76
C PHE A 283 -5.29 4.20 12.72
N PHE A 284 -4.14 4.69 13.17
CA PHE A 284 -3.38 4.07 14.26
C PHE A 284 -4.06 4.34 15.60
N ILE A 285 -3.92 3.43 16.56
CA ILE A 285 -4.61 3.46 17.87
C ILE A 285 -3.61 3.38 19.02
N ASP A 286 -3.93 4.03 20.14
CA ASP A 286 -3.16 3.96 21.38
C ASP A 286 -3.66 2.79 22.26
N SER A 287 -3.65 1.58 21.68
CA SER A 287 -4.02 0.35 22.38
C SER A 287 -2.83 -0.25 23.14
N LYS A 288 -3.13 -1.19 24.03
CA LYS A 288 -2.10 -2.11 24.52
C LYS A 288 -1.65 -3.05 23.40
N ASP A 289 -0.39 -3.46 23.46
CA ASP A 289 0.17 -4.55 22.66
C ASP A 289 -0.02 -5.92 23.35
N ARG A 290 0.42 -7.01 22.71
CA ARG A 290 0.24 -8.38 23.25
C ARG A 290 0.97 -8.64 24.57
N TRP A 291 1.90 -7.77 24.98
CA TRP A 291 2.60 -7.85 26.26
C TRP A 291 2.04 -6.88 27.31
N GLY A 292 0.95 -6.17 26.98
CA GLY A 292 0.34 -5.16 27.85
C GLY A 292 1.05 -3.81 27.85
N GLY A 293 2.13 -3.66 27.07
CA GLY A 293 2.80 -2.39 26.82
C GLY A 293 1.99 -1.48 25.90
N PHE A 294 2.50 -0.29 25.62
CA PHE A 294 1.90 0.65 24.66
C PHE A 294 2.92 0.98 23.56
N THR A 295 3.29 -0.03 22.76
CA THR A 295 4.28 0.12 21.67
C THR A 295 3.96 1.31 20.74
N TRP A 296 2.70 1.48 20.33
CA TRP A 296 2.29 2.63 19.50
C TRP A 296 2.49 3.98 20.17
N ARG A 297 2.27 4.10 21.48
CA ARG A 297 2.54 5.33 22.26
C ARG A 297 4.01 5.71 22.23
N GLY A 298 4.90 4.72 22.27
CA GLY A 298 6.34 4.93 22.12
C GLY A 298 6.70 5.54 20.77
N VAL A 299 6.14 4.99 19.68
CA VAL A 299 6.30 5.52 18.32
C VAL A 299 5.76 6.96 18.21
N ALA A 300 4.53 7.20 18.69
CA ALA A 300 3.91 8.53 18.65
C ALA A 300 4.74 9.58 19.40
N LYS A 301 5.22 9.28 20.62
CA LYS A 301 6.07 10.19 21.40
C LYS A 301 7.39 10.48 20.69
N GLY A 302 8.13 9.46 20.26
CA GLY A 302 9.41 9.65 19.56
C GLY A 302 9.26 10.50 18.29
N VAL A 303 8.21 10.28 17.49
CA VAL A 303 7.93 11.11 16.31
C VAL A 303 7.62 12.57 16.70
N VAL A 304 6.87 12.79 17.78
CA VAL A 304 6.47 14.13 18.24
C VAL A 304 7.64 14.92 18.82
N ASP A 305 8.43 14.29 19.69
CA ASP A 305 9.58 14.90 20.34
C ASP A 305 10.69 15.25 19.32
N MET A 306 10.90 14.37 18.34
CA MET A 306 11.88 14.55 17.26
C MET A 306 11.43 15.61 16.23
N HIS A 307 10.23 15.47 15.67
CA HIS A 307 9.80 16.30 14.53
C HIS A 307 9.08 17.59 14.91
N ARG A 308 8.50 17.67 16.12
CA ARG A 308 7.63 18.78 16.57
C ARG A 308 6.57 19.14 15.52
N PRO A 309 5.62 18.23 15.24
CA PRO A 309 4.75 18.34 14.08
C PRO A 309 3.69 19.45 14.20
N LYS A 310 3.48 20.21 13.11
CA LYS A 310 2.50 21.31 13.04
C LYS A 310 1.12 20.83 12.57
N TRP A 311 0.53 20.00 13.41
CA TRP A 311 -0.84 19.48 13.27
C TRP A 311 -1.93 20.57 13.34
N SER A 312 -3.19 20.14 13.38
CA SER A 312 -4.31 21.04 13.67
C SER A 312 -4.16 21.67 15.06
N SER A 313 -4.36 22.98 15.15
CA SER A 313 -4.40 23.72 16.42
C SER A 313 -5.52 23.22 17.32
N SER A 314 -6.68 22.84 16.76
CA SER A 314 -7.84 22.36 17.53
C SER A 314 -7.56 21.13 18.42
N CYS A 315 -6.62 20.26 18.04
CA CYS A 315 -6.18 19.16 18.91
C CYS A 315 -5.05 19.59 19.88
N MET A 316 -4.08 20.35 19.37
CA MET A 316 -2.88 20.74 20.14
C MET A 316 -3.18 21.75 21.26
N ASP A 317 -4.09 22.68 21.02
CA ASP A 317 -4.45 23.73 21.97
C ASP A 317 -5.44 23.21 23.03
N GLY A 318 -6.20 22.14 22.70
CA GLY A 318 -7.10 21.44 23.61
C GLY A 318 -6.43 20.42 24.55
N LEU A 319 -5.11 20.24 24.45
CA LEU A 319 -4.35 19.29 25.28
C LEU A 319 -3.11 19.94 25.92
N PRO A 320 -2.80 19.63 27.20
CA PRO A 320 -1.57 20.10 27.83
C PRO A 320 -0.34 19.49 27.16
N LYS A 321 0.79 20.21 27.15
CA LYS A 321 2.01 19.85 26.37
C LYS A 321 2.50 18.40 26.57
N TYR A 322 2.40 17.86 27.78
CA TYR A 322 2.83 16.47 28.07
C TYR A 322 1.96 15.40 27.37
N ASP A 323 0.76 15.77 26.93
CA ASP A 323 -0.23 14.91 26.29
C ASP A 323 -0.43 15.22 24.80
N GLN A 324 0.22 16.25 24.26
CA GLN A 324 0.10 16.62 22.83
C GLN A 324 0.49 15.49 21.87
N TRP A 325 1.30 14.51 22.30
CA TRP A 325 1.58 13.28 21.53
C TRP A 325 0.31 12.49 21.16
N LYS A 326 -0.79 12.64 21.92
CA LYS A 326 -2.10 12.07 21.59
C LYS A 326 -2.59 12.52 20.22
N CYS A 327 -2.26 13.73 19.77
CA CYS A 327 -2.67 14.23 18.46
C CYS A 327 -2.04 13.47 17.26
N PHE A 328 -1.15 12.50 17.52
CA PHE A 328 -0.73 11.50 16.53
C PHE A 328 -1.90 10.58 16.13
N PHE A 329 -2.76 10.23 17.08
CA PHE A 329 -3.77 9.19 16.93
C PHE A 329 -5.13 9.79 16.53
N PRO A 330 -5.73 9.34 15.42
CA PRO A 330 -7.03 9.86 14.96
C PRO A 330 -8.18 9.73 15.95
N GLN A 331 -8.16 8.73 16.83
CA GLN A 331 -9.08 8.61 17.98
C GLN A 331 -9.10 9.85 18.92
N TYR A 332 -8.07 10.69 18.89
CA TYR A 332 -8.03 11.97 19.62
C TYR A 332 -8.11 13.18 18.66
N THR A 333 -7.54 13.08 17.45
CA THR A 333 -7.46 14.21 16.50
C THR A 333 -8.68 14.37 15.57
N LEU A 334 -9.32 13.27 15.15
CA LEU A 334 -10.26 13.29 14.01
C LEU A 334 -11.56 14.07 14.30
N SER A 335 -12.04 14.04 15.54
CA SER A 335 -13.15 14.90 15.99
C SER A 335 -12.87 16.40 15.80
N SER A 336 -11.59 16.80 15.82
CA SER A 336 -11.14 18.19 15.66
C SER A 336 -10.96 18.65 14.21
N VAL A 337 -11.04 17.75 13.22
CA VAL A 337 -10.86 18.02 11.78
C VAL A 337 -12.17 18.53 11.17
N THR A 338 -12.18 19.74 10.60
CA THR A 338 -13.38 20.44 10.12
C THR A 338 -13.70 20.17 8.65
N THR A 339 -12.67 19.95 7.82
CA THR A 339 -12.81 19.64 6.40
C THR A 339 -13.38 18.23 6.20
N PRO A 340 -14.26 17.98 5.22
CA PRO A 340 -14.84 16.64 5.00
C PRO A 340 -13.77 15.57 4.75
N ILE A 341 -13.81 14.51 5.55
CA ILE A 341 -12.80 13.44 5.55
C ILE A 341 -13.41 12.04 5.57
N PHE A 342 -12.87 11.15 4.75
CA PHE A 342 -13.24 9.74 4.63
C PHE A 342 -12.12 8.85 5.16
N ILE A 343 -12.45 7.94 6.08
CA ILE A 343 -11.50 6.97 6.64
C ILE A 343 -11.65 5.63 5.93
N SER A 344 -10.60 5.20 5.23
CA SER A 344 -10.50 3.90 4.57
C SER A 344 -9.55 3.03 5.38
N GLN A 345 -10.07 2.09 6.19
CA GLN A 345 -9.26 1.41 7.20
C GLN A 345 -9.67 -0.05 7.33
N THR A 346 -8.73 -0.99 7.22
CA THR A 346 -9.04 -2.39 7.54
C THR A 346 -9.03 -2.61 9.05
N LEU A 347 -9.95 -3.45 9.55
CA LEU A 347 -10.00 -3.85 10.97
C LEU A 347 -8.70 -4.52 11.44
N PHE A 348 -8.03 -5.26 10.55
CA PHE A 348 -6.87 -6.06 10.88
C PHE A 348 -5.62 -5.67 10.07
N ASP A 349 -5.35 -4.36 9.97
CA ASP A 349 -4.23 -3.79 9.22
C ASP A 349 -2.88 -4.37 9.69
N TYR A 350 -2.24 -5.15 8.80
CA TYR A 350 -1.07 -5.95 9.18
C TYR A 350 0.15 -5.12 9.56
N HIS A 351 0.37 -3.95 8.92
CA HIS A 351 1.46 -3.05 9.31
C HIS A 351 1.14 -2.35 10.62
N ALA A 352 -0.12 -1.93 10.84
CA ALA A 352 -0.52 -1.32 12.10
C ALA A 352 -0.24 -2.26 13.29
N PHE A 353 -0.47 -3.56 13.12
CA PHE A 353 -0.31 -4.56 14.18
C PHE A 353 1.11 -5.14 14.31
N GLN A 354 1.91 -5.16 13.24
CA GLN A 354 3.35 -5.45 13.33
C GLN A 354 4.12 -4.31 14.00
N ILE A 355 3.92 -3.06 13.57
CA ILE A 355 4.55 -1.88 14.20
C ILE A 355 4.05 -1.73 15.64
N GLY A 356 2.76 -1.98 15.89
CA GLY A 356 2.13 -1.91 17.20
C GLY A 356 2.47 -3.04 18.18
N GLY A 357 3.38 -3.96 17.84
CA GLY A 357 3.81 -5.05 18.74
C GLY A 357 2.75 -6.13 19.03
N ILE A 358 1.56 -6.04 18.42
CA ILE A 358 0.47 -7.02 18.55
C ILE A 358 0.81 -8.32 17.82
N LEU A 359 1.57 -8.25 16.72
CA LEU A 359 2.11 -9.41 15.99
C LEU A 359 3.61 -9.26 15.74
N PRO A 360 4.36 -10.38 15.66
CA PRO A 360 5.81 -10.33 15.44
C PRO A 360 6.15 -9.94 13.99
N TRP A 361 7.37 -9.44 13.79
CA TRP A 361 7.95 -9.05 12.49
C TRP A 361 8.15 -10.20 11.47
N ASN A 362 7.54 -11.37 11.69
CA ASN A 362 7.45 -12.45 10.72
C ASN A 362 6.18 -12.24 9.87
N THR A 363 6.35 -11.77 8.63
CA THR A 363 5.25 -11.48 7.70
C THR A 363 4.42 -12.71 7.36
N THR A 364 5.06 -13.87 7.12
CA THR A 364 4.35 -15.13 6.84
C THR A 364 3.46 -15.55 8.01
N TYR A 365 3.97 -15.49 9.24
CA TYR A 365 3.18 -15.78 10.44
C TYR A 365 2.05 -14.78 10.64
N THR A 366 2.34 -13.48 10.48
CA THR A 366 1.37 -12.38 10.58
C THR A 366 0.19 -12.63 9.63
N TYR A 367 0.47 -12.91 8.35
CA TYR A 367 -0.57 -13.19 7.36
C TYR A 367 -1.33 -14.50 7.64
N GLN A 368 -0.71 -15.53 8.22
CA GLN A 368 -1.41 -16.75 8.64
C GLN A 368 -2.35 -16.49 9.83
N CYS A 369 -1.86 -15.82 10.88
CA CYS A 369 -2.66 -15.42 12.05
C CYS A 369 -3.88 -14.59 11.63
N LEU A 370 -3.68 -13.49 10.90
CA LEU A 370 -4.77 -12.57 10.57
C LEU A 370 -5.83 -13.23 9.65
N ARG A 371 -5.42 -14.13 8.76
CA ARG A 371 -6.35 -14.97 7.98
C ARG A 371 -7.13 -15.96 8.85
N GLU A 372 -6.52 -16.53 9.88
CA GLU A 372 -7.23 -17.39 10.84
C GLU A 372 -8.27 -16.59 11.63
N VAL A 373 -7.90 -15.41 12.13
CA VAL A 373 -8.78 -14.53 12.92
C VAL A 373 -10.03 -14.14 12.13
N ILE A 374 -9.89 -13.63 10.90
CA ILE A 374 -11.04 -13.29 10.06
C ILE A 374 -11.90 -14.54 9.77
N ARG A 375 -11.28 -15.68 9.42
CA ARG A 375 -12.00 -16.93 9.13
C ARG A 375 -12.78 -17.49 10.35
N THR A 376 -12.33 -17.22 11.57
CA THR A 376 -12.99 -17.70 12.80
C THR A 376 -13.98 -16.69 13.38
N SER A 377 -13.96 -15.43 12.92
CA SER A 377 -14.84 -14.35 13.35
C SER A 377 -16.24 -14.48 12.71
N LYS A 378 -17.06 -15.42 13.21
CA LYS A 378 -18.39 -15.74 12.65
C LYS A 378 -19.32 -14.52 12.47
N ASN A 379 -19.19 -13.50 13.31
CA ASN A 379 -20.01 -12.28 13.27
C ASN A 379 -19.52 -11.22 12.27
N VAL A 380 -18.39 -11.47 11.61
CA VAL A 380 -17.65 -10.52 10.76
C VAL A 380 -17.56 -11.03 9.30
N THR A 381 -18.10 -12.23 9.05
CA THR A 381 -18.03 -12.95 7.77
C THR A 381 -19.33 -12.88 6.96
N SER A 382 -20.15 -11.84 7.16
CA SER A 382 -21.44 -11.65 6.49
C SER A 382 -21.31 -11.50 4.96
N VAL A 383 -20.22 -10.87 4.49
CA VAL A 383 -19.91 -10.64 3.08
C VAL A 383 -18.44 -11.02 2.79
N ILE A 384 -18.17 -11.48 1.55
CA ILE A 384 -16.88 -12.00 1.02
C ILE A 384 -16.68 -13.51 1.22
N GLN A 385 -17.54 -14.30 0.56
CA GLN A 385 -17.04 -15.50 -0.14
C GLN A 385 -16.67 -15.12 -1.58
N ARG A 386 -15.39 -15.33 -1.95
CA ARG A 386 -15.01 -15.70 -3.32
C ARG A 386 -14.11 -16.93 -3.26
N LYS A 387 -14.33 -17.87 -4.18
CA LYS A 387 -13.51 -19.08 -4.34
C LYS A 387 -12.10 -18.72 -4.82
N GLU A 388 -11.21 -19.71 -4.84
CA GLU A 388 -9.88 -19.69 -5.49
C GLU A 388 -8.69 -19.07 -4.71
N TRP A 389 -8.63 -19.28 -3.39
CA TRP A 389 -7.37 -19.20 -2.62
C TRP A 389 -6.99 -20.49 -1.87
N SER A 390 -7.73 -21.58 -2.09
CA SER A 390 -7.73 -22.80 -1.26
C SER A 390 -6.78 -23.91 -1.73
N LYS A 391 -5.62 -23.58 -2.34
CA LYS A 391 -4.69 -24.56 -2.92
C LYS A 391 -3.21 -24.44 -2.49
N ILE A 392 -2.92 -23.85 -1.32
CA ILE A 392 -1.60 -24.02 -0.69
C ILE A 392 -1.77 -24.43 0.77
N ALA A 393 -1.51 -25.71 1.03
CA ALA A 393 -1.54 -26.30 2.38
C ALA A 393 -0.23 -26.00 3.12
N TRP A 394 -0.05 -24.76 3.54
CA TRP A 394 1.00 -24.40 4.49
C TRP A 394 0.73 -25.11 5.83
N LYS A 395 1.77 -25.70 6.44
CA LYS A 395 1.67 -26.20 7.83
C LYS A 395 1.32 -25.00 8.72
N THR A 396 0.14 -25.03 9.34
CA THR A 396 -0.46 -23.83 9.94
C THR A 396 0.20 -23.47 11.27
N GLN A 397 0.96 -22.37 11.28
CA GLN A 397 1.46 -21.79 12.51
C GLN A 397 0.37 -20.86 13.06
N HIS A 398 -0.39 -21.36 14.03
CA HIS A 398 -1.60 -20.71 14.54
C HIS A 398 -1.33 -19.47 15.39
N CYS A 399 -2.30 -18.56 15.43
CA CYS A 399 -2.20 -17.36 16.28
C CYS A 399 -2.39 -17.72 17.76
N THR A 400 -1.58 -17.19 18.68
CA THR A 400 -1.76 -17.50 20.10
C THR A 400 -3.08 -16.92 20.65
N PRO A 401 -3.64 -17.45 21.76
CA PRO A 401 -4.80 -16.85 22.40
C PRO A 401 -4.58 -15.39 22.80
N LEU A 402 -3.35 -15.05 23.23
CA LEU A 402 -2.94 -13.71 23.64
C LEU A 402 -2.93 -12.71 22.47
N GLU A 403 -2.36 -13.11 21.33
CA GLU A 403 -2.37 -12.30 20.11
C GLU A 403 -3.80 -12.14 19.56
N ARG A 404 -4.62 -13.19 19.60
CA ARG A 404 -6.04 -13.09 19.23
C ARG A 404 -6.81 -12.11 20.11
N ALA A 405 -6.62 -12.17 21.43
CA ALA A 405 -7.23 -11.22 22.35
C ALA A 405 -6.80 -9.79 22.02
N ALA A 406 -5.49 -9.54 21.87
CA ALA A 406 -4.96 -8.21 21.52
C ALA A 406 -5.50 -7.69 20.17
N LEU A 407 -5.63 -8.55 19.15
CA LEU A 407 -6.20 -8.21 17.84
C LEU A 407 -7.68 -7.82 17.94
N PHE A 408 -8.49 -8.55 18.71
CA PHE A 408 -9.89 -8.21 18.91
C PHE A 408 -10.06 -6.94 19.75
N THR A 409 -9.28 -6.76 20.82
CA THR A 409 -9.27 -5.50 21.60
C THR A 409 -8.89 -4.30 20.74
N ALA A 410 -7.88 -4.44 19.87
CA ALA A 410 -7.49 -3.41 18.92
C ALA A 410 -8.61 -3.06 17.93
N ALA A 411 -9.28 -4.06 17.35
CA ALA A 411 -10.40 -3.87 16.43
C ALA A 411 -11.61 -3.21 17.13
N SER A 412 -11.91 -3.59 18.38
CA SER A 412 -12.97 -2.96 19.18
C SER A 412 -12.69 -1.48 19.45
N ILE A 413 -11.50 -1.13 19.94
CA ILE A 413 -11.08 0.27 20.19
C ILE A 413 -11.20 1.12 18.92
N LEU A 414 -10.80 0.56 17.76
CA LEU A 414 -10.88 1.23 16.47
C LEU A 414 -12.34 1.49 16.04
N LEU A 415 -13.24 0.52 16.23
CA LEU A 415 -14.67 0.64 15.93
C LEU A 415 -15.38 1.61 16.88
N GLU A 416 -15.10 1.53 18.18
CA GLU A 416 -15.65 2.43 19.21
C GLU A 416 -15.25 3.89 18.92
N ALA A 417 -13.96 4.14 18.63
CA ALA A 417 -13.47 5.48 18.31
C ALA A 417 -14.08 6.03 17.02
N LEU A 418 -14.17 5.23 15.95
CA LEU A 418 -14.79 5.68 14.69
C LEU A 418 -16.30 5.89 14.82
N GLY A 419 -17.00 4.97 15.49
CA GLY A 419 -18.45 5.06 15.70
C GLY A 419 -18.85 6.28 16.51
N SER A 420 -18.11 6.59 17.59
CA SER A 420 -18.33 7.79 18.41
C SER A 420 -18.15 9.09 17.61
N ILE A 421 -17.13 9.16 16.76
CA ILE A 421 -16.81 10.35 15.96
C ILE A 421 -17.82 10.53 14.80
N ILE A 422 -18.21 9.45 14.11
CA ILE A 422 -19.13 9.52 12.97
C ILE A 422 -20.57 9.74 13.44
N GLY A 423 -20.96 9.16 14.59
CA GLY A 423 -22.24 9.44 15.25
C GLY A 423 -22.39 10.88 15.78
N SER A 424 -21.30 11.66 15.83
CA SER A 424 -21.30 13.05 16.30
C SER A 424 -20.88 14.07 15.23
N LYS A 425 -20.50 13.66 14.01
CA LYS A 425 -19.95 14.58 13.01
C LYS A 425 -20.17 14.19 11.53
N ASP A 426 -21.13 14.85 10.89
CA ASP A 426 -21.47 14.72 9.47
C ASP A 426 -20.32 14.97 8.47
N THR A 427 -19.21 15.59 8.89
CA THR A 427 -18.02 15.78 8.04
C THR A 427 -17.12 14.54 7.97
N VAL A 428 -17.39 13.50 8.76
CA VAL A 428 -16.59 12.27 8.81
C VAL A 428 -17.40 11.09 8.27
N ALA A 429 -16.83 10.35 7.33
CA ALA A 429 -17.36 9.07 6.84
C ALA A 429 -16.30 7.98 6.96
N ALA A 430 -16.69 6.70 6.99
CA ALA A 430 -15.74 5.59 6.99
C ALA A 430 -16.22 4.35 6.23
N PHE A 431 -15.24 3.60 5.72
CA PHE A 431 -15.39 2.29 5.11
C PHE A 431 -14.42 1.32 5.80
N VAL A 432 -14.97 0.42 6.61
CA VAL A 432 -14.20 -0.39 7.58
C VAL A 432 -14.40 -1.89 7.34
N PRO A 433 -13.75 -2.48 6.32
CA PRO A 433 -13.83 -3.92 6.05
C PRO A 433 -12.97 -4.75 7.01
N ALA A 434 -13.43 -5.96 7.30
CA ALA A 434 -12.65 -7.06 7.86
C ALA A 434 -11.57 -7.59 6.90
N GLY A 435 -10.60 -6.74 6.55
CA GLY A 435 -9.44 -7.09 5.74
C GLY A 435 -8.15 -7.13 6.55
N ILE A 436 -7.09 -7.64 5.91
CA ILE A 436 -5.70 -7.64 6.42
C ILE A 436 -4.80 -6.68 5.60
N VAL A 437 -5.42 -5.80 4.82
CA VAL A 437 -4.76 -5.00 3.79
C VAL A 437 -4.30 -3.67 4.38
N HIS A 438 -3.06 -3.30 4.08
CA HIS A 438 -2.53 -1.96 4.31
C HIS A 438 -2.45 -1.22 2.97
N GLY A 439 -3.02 -0.01 2.89
CA GLY A 439 -2.97 0.82 1.69
C GLY A 439 -4.02 0.46 0.64
N MET A 440 -5.30 0.36 1.00
CA MET A 440 -6.35 -0.16 0.12
C MET A 440 -6.53 0.65 -1.17
N VAL A 441 -6.50 1.98 -1.08
CA VAL A 441 -6.76 2.86 -2.26
C VAL A 441 -5.67 2.80 -3.32
N MET A 442 -4.51 2.22 -2.99
CA MET A 442 -3.33 2.15 -3.84
C MET A 442 -3.20 0.84 -4.62
N LEU A 443 -4.01 -0.16 -4.30
CA LEU A 443 -3.95 -1.44 -5.00
C LEU A 443 -4.54 -1.32 -6.41
N PRO A 444 -4.01 -2.04 -7.42
CA PRO A 444 -4.65 -2.18 -8.74
C PRO A 444 -6.11 -2.68 -8.66
N ALA A 445 -6.46 -3.31 -7.54
CA ALA A 445 -7.75 -3.86 -7.18
C ALA A 445 -8.47 -3.08 -6.05
N TRP A 446 -8.20 -1.78 -5.86
CA TRP A 446 -8.83 -0.96 -4.80
C TRP A 446 -10.38 -0.91 -4.86
N LYS A 447 -10.96 -1.31 -6.00
CA LYS A 447 -12.40 -1.41 -6.27
C LYS A 447 -13.02 -2.71 -5.75
N ASN A 448 -12.19 -3.66 -5.30
CA ASN A 448 -12.59 -5.01 -4.90
C ASN A 448 -12.87 -5.25 -3.39
N PRO A 449 -12.52 -4.37 -2.43
CA PRO A 449 -13.09 -4.44 -1.09
C PRO A 449 -14.59 -4.10 -1.13
N TRP A 450 -15.41 -4.89 -0.43
CA TRP A 450 -16.84 -4.65 -0.26
C TRP A 450 -17.21 -4.73 1.21
N VAL A 451 -18.19 -3.93 1.62
CA VAL A 451 -18.83 -4.00 2.94
C VAL A 451 -20.33 -3.79 2.72
N GLN A 452 -21.19 -4.64 3.29
CA GLN A 452 -22.66 -4.57 3.18
C GLN A 452 -23.20 -4.38 1.73
N GLY A 453 -22.49 -4.90 0.73
CA GLY A 453 -22.88 -4.77 -0.69
C GLY A 453 -22.46 -3.46 -1.38
N VAL A 454 -21.73 -2.58 -0.70
CA VAL A 454 -21.10 -1.37 -1.27
C VAL A 454 -19.58 -1.62 -1.44
N SER A 455 -19.01 -1.20 -2.57
CA SER A 455 -17.55 -1.28 -2.79
C SER A 455 -16.83 -0.04 -2.28
N LEU A 456 -15.52 -0.13 -1.99
CA LEU A 456 -14.71 1.03 -1.59
C LEU A 456 -14.77 2.16 -2.64
N GLU A 457 -14.71 1.81 -3.93
CA GLU A 457 -14.89 2.75 -5.04
C GLU A 457 -16.25 3.46 -4.96
N ARG A 458 -17.33 2.71 -4.78
CA ARG A 458 -18.69 3.25 -4.71
C ARG A 458 -18.88 4.17 -3.50
N ALA A 459 -18.46 3.73 -2.31
CA ALA A 459 -18.54 4.51 -1.08
C ALA A 459 -17.76 5.83 -1.18
N VAL A 460 -16.55 5.80 -1.77
CA VAL A 460 -15.76 7.01 -2.04
C VAL A 460 -16.49 7.93 -3.03
N VAL A 461 -17.08 7.40 -4.10
CA VAL A 461 -17.80 8.23 -5.11
C VAL A 461 -19.08 8.86 -4.54
N GLU A 462 -19.89 8.11 -3.80
CA GLU A 462 -21.14 8.61 -3.20
C GLU A 462 -20.86 9.71 -2.16
N TRP A 463 -19.90 9.46 -1.24
CA TRP A 463 -19.40 10.48 -0.32
C TRP A 463 -18.78 11.69 -1.03
N PHE A 464 -18.04 11.47 -2.14
CA PHE A 464 -17.45 12.58 -2.88
C PHE A 464 -18.52 13.47 -3.52
N ALA A 465 -19.59 12.87 -4.03
CA ALA A 465 -20.73 13.56 -4.63
C ALA A 465 -21.71 14.20 -3.62
N ASN A 466 -21.51 14.03 -2.30
CA ASN A 466 -22.48 14.37 -1.24
C ASN A 466 -23.83 13.63 -1.40
N VAL A 467 -23.84 12.46 -2.05
CA VAL A 467 -25.03 11.61 -2.12
C VAL A 467 -25.29 11.02 -0.72
N PRO A 468 -26.54 11.02 -0.21
CA PRO A 468 -26.86 10.36 1.06
C PRO A 468 -26.78 8.83 0.98
N SER A 469 -25.56 8.29 0.98
CA SER A 469 -25.29 6.90 1.34
C SER A 469 -25.26 6.75 2.87
N GLU A 470 -25.48 5.53 3.36
CA GLU A 470 -25.40 5.22 4.80
C GLU A 470 -24.02 5.61 5.36
N ARG A 471 -24.00 6.47 6.39
CA ARG A 471 -22.81 7.23 6.81
C ARG A 471 -21.68 6.37 7.40
N PHE A 472 -21.97 5.11 7.74
CA PHE A 472 -21.05 4.18 8.36
C PHE A 472 -21.30 2.76 7.85
N ILE A 473 -20.36 2.20 7.08
CA ILE A 473 -20.50 0.88 6.46
C ILE A 473 -19.47 -0.08 7.08
N HIS A 474 -19.95 -1.09 7.83
CA HIS A 474 -19.13 -2.08 8.57
C HIS A 474 -19.57 -3.53 8.30
N SER A 475 -18.68 -4.51 8.47
CA SER A 475 -18.82 -5.89 7.94
C SER A 475 -19.26 -6.95 8.95
#